data_AF-A0A1H7YT21-F1
#
_entry.id   AF-A0A1H7YT21-F1
#
_cell.length_a   1.000
_cell.length_b   1.000
_cell.length_c   1.000
_cell.angle_alpha   90.00
_cell.angle_beta   90.00
_cell.angle_gamma   90.00
#
_symmetry.space_group_name_H-M   'P 1'
#
loop_
_entity.id
_entity.type
_entity.pdbx_description
1 polymer ?
#
loop_
_entity_poly.entity_id
_entity_poly.type
_entity_poly.pdbx_seq_one_letter_code
_entity_poly.pdbx_strand_id
1 'polypeptide(L)'
;MINLDSIKIGLISDNEVIRNVLKILLINHNKPSFNLVLELDSLRSKPSVGENNIAPEVVLCDVSIIGKTSMQRLPTLFQHFQNCFIIILTDMENQDIIIKAMRAGAKGYVKKNASQQELTQVIMNVIQGNLLS
;
A
#
# COMPACT_ATOMS: atom_id res chain seq x y z
N MET A 1 -7.29 4.37 -16.98
CA MET A 1 -8.19 3.38 -16.35
C MET A 1 -7.32 2.21 -15.91
N ILE A 2 -7.47 1.72 -14.68
CA ILE A 2 -6.65 0.63 -14.14
C ILE A 2 -7.03 -0.66 -14.86
N ASN A 3 -6.05 -1.47 -15.28
CA ASN A 3 -6.29 -2.79 -15.82
C ASN A 3 -6.59 -3.77 -14.67
N LEU A 4 -7.81 -4.30 -14.63
CA LEU A 4 -8.23 -5.20 -13.55
C LEU A 4 -7.69 -6.63 -13.68
N ASP A 5 -7.03 -6.98 -14.78
CA ASP A 5 -6.33 -8.27 -14.92
C ASP A 5 -4.87 -8.20 -14.45
N SER A 6 -4.31 -6.99 -14.35
CA SER A 6 -2.91 -6.79 -14.02
C SER A 6 -2.67 -5.46 -13.31
N ILE A 7 -2.34 -5.53 -12.02
CA ILE A 7 -2.30 -4.38 -11.12
C ILE A 7 -0.87 -4.12 -10.67
N LYS A 8 -0.42 -2.87 -10.79
CA LYS A 8 0.91 -2.43 -10.37
C LYS A 8 0.90 -2.06 -8.88
N ILE A 9 1.69 -2.78 -8.10
CA ILE A 9 1.80 -2.64 -6.66
C ILE A 9 3.12 -1.96 -6.28
N GLY A 10 3.05 -1.09 -5.29
CA GLY A 10 4.20 -0.61 -4.52
C GLY A 10 4.16 -1.15 -3.09
N LEU A 11 5.32 -1.48 -2.52
CA LEU A 11 5.47 -1.89 -1.13
C LEU A 11 6.34 -0.89 -0.36
N ILE A 12 5.86 -0.44 0.79
CA ILE A 12 6.61 0.43 1.69
C ILE A 12 6.64 -0.21 3.08
N SER A 13 7.80 -0.72 3.48
CA SER A 13 8.03 -1.29 4.82
C SER A 13 9.52 -1.29 5.09
N ASP A 14 9.96 -0.99 6.30
CA ASP A 14 11.37 -1.13 6.72
C ASP A 14 11.73 -2.59 7.05
N ASN A 15 10.73 -3.45 7.20
CA ASN A 15 10.93 -4.86 7.50
C ASN A 15 11.04 -5.68 6.21
N GLU A 16 12.27 -6.08 5.88
CA GLU A 16 12.58 -6.87 4.68
C GLU A 16 11.85 -8.22 4.65
N VAL A 17 11.71 -8.89 5.80
CA VAL A 17 11.02 -10.18 5.89
C VAL A 17 9.55 -10.02 5.49
N ILE A 18 8.88 -8.99 6.02
CA ILE A 18 7.49 -8.69 5.67
C ILE A 18 7.34 -8.32 4.19
N ARG A 19 8.25 -7.50 3.64
CA ARG A 19 8.25 -7.20 2.19
C ARG A 19 8.35 -8.50 1.38
N ASN A 20 9.28 -9.38 1.69
CA ASN A 20 9.48 -10.63 0.95
C ASN A 20 8.28 -11.57 1.04
N VAL A 21 7.66 -11.70 2.22
CA VAL A 21 6.42 -12.48 2.39
C VAL A 21 5.29 -11.91 1.53
N LEU A 22 5.07 -10.60 1.57
CA LEU A 22 4.01 -9.95 0.77
C LEU A 22 4.27 -10.08 -0.73
N LYS A 23 5.53 -9.99 -1.17
CA LYS A 23 5.91 -10.26 -2.57
C LYS A 23 5.49 -11.65 -3.01
N ILE A 24 5.82 -12.67 -2.21
CA ILE A 24 5.45 -14.06 -2.51
C ILE A 24 3.93 -14.21 -2.58
N LEU A 25 3.20 -13.63 -1.62
CA LEU A 25 1.73 -13.67 -1.61
C LEU A 25 1.13 -13.00 -2.85
N LEU A 26 1.65 -11.84 -3.26
CA LEU A 26 1.16 -11.10 -4.42
C LEU A 26 1.51 -11.80 -5.74
N ILE A 27 2.75 -12.25 -5.92
CA ILE A 27 3.23 -12.88 -7.16
C ILE A 27 2.53 -14.23 -7.40
N ASN A 28 2.19 -14.97 -6.34
CA ASN A 28 1.50 -16.25 -6.45
C ASN A 28 -0.01 -16.10 -6.76
N HIS A 29 -0.51 -14.88 -6.96
CA HIS A 29 -1.92 -14.66 -7.26
C HIS A 29 -2.14 -14.67 -8.78
N ASN A 30 -3.00 -15.58 -9.26
CA ASN A 30 -3.16 -15.80 -10.70
C ASN A 30 -4.02 -14.73 -11.40
N LYS A 31 -5.14 -14.29 -10.80
CA LYS A 31 -6.06 -13.30 -11.39
C LYS A 31 -6.79 -12.47 -10.33
N PRO A 32 -6.57 -11.13 -10.25
CA PRO A 32 -5.59 -10.36 -11.02
C PRO A 32 -4.15 -10.80 -10.79
N SER A 33 -3.28 -10.57 -11.78
CA SER A 33 -1.83 -10.62 -11.57
C SER A 33 -1.38 -9.35 -10.86
N PHE A 34 -0.44 -9.48 -9.91
CA PHE A 34 0.16 -8.34 -9.22
C PHE A 34 1.61 -8.15 -9.65
N ASN A 35 1.92 -6.97 -10.18
CA ASN A 35 3.27 -6.60 -10.61
C ASN A 35 3.86 -5.64 -9.59
N LEU A 36 4.94 -6.04 -8.93
CA LEU A 36 5.66 -5.13 -8.04
C LEU A 36 6.50 -4.15 -8.88
N VAL A 37 6.22 -2.86 -8.76
CA VAL A 37 6.91 -1.80 -9.53
C VAL A 37 7.65 -0.81 -8.63
N LEU A 38 7.40 -0.84 -7.32
CA LEU A 38 8.02 0.05 -6.35
C LEU A 38 8.28 -0.70 -5.04
N GLU A 39 9.49 -0.57 -4.51
CA GLU A 39 9.85 -1.01 -3.17
C GLU A 39 10.56 0.11 -2.44
N LEU A 40 10.11 0.43 -1.23
CA LEU A 40 10.73 1.43 -0.37
C LEU A 40 10.83 0.92 1.07
N ASP A 41 11.90 1.33 1.75
CA ASP A 41 12.12 1.10 3.17
C ASP A 41 11.54 2.21 4.06
N SER A 42 11.06 3.31 3.46
CA SER A 42 10.69 4.54 4.16
C SER A 42 9.85 5.47 3.28
N LEU A 43 9.08 6.37 3.92
CA LEU A 43 8.43 7.48 3.23
C LEU A 43 9.42 8.66 3.10
N ARG A 44 9.79 9.01 1.88
CA ARG A 44 10.73 10.09 1.56
C ARG A 44 10.01 11.29 0.94
N SER A 45 10.59 12.48 1.05
CA SER A 45 10.03 13.74 0.52
C SER A 45 9.95 13.81 -1.01
N LYS A 46 10.55 12.86 -1.72
CA LYS A 46 10.39 12.68 -3.16
C LYS A 46 10.14 11.18 -3.37
N PRO A 47 9.06 10.79 -4.07
CA PRO A 47 8.89 9.40 -4.41
C PRO A 47 10.06 9.01 -5.31
N SER A 48 10.74 7.92 -4.98
CA SER A 48 11.49 7.21 -6.00
C SER A 48 10.45 6.80 -7.04
N VAL A 49 10.60 7.27 -8.28
CA VAL A 49 9.82 6.66 -9.36
C VAL A 49 10.20 5.18 -9.36
N GLY A 50 9.22 4.30 -9.50
CA GLY A 50 9.46 2.86 -9.51
C GLY A 50 10.50 2.45 -10.55
N GLU A 51 10.93 1.20 -10.51
CA GLU A 51 11.85 0.67 -11.52
C GLU A 51 11.30 0.98 -12.92
N ASN A 52 12.17 1.46 -13.82
CA ASN A 52 11.81 1.86 -15.20
C ASN A 52 10.81 3.03 -15.33
N ASN A 53 10.74 3.95 -14.36
CA ASN A 53 9.79 5.06 -14.33
C ASN A 53 8.31 4.65 -14.28
N ILE A 54 8.02 3.44 -13.78
CA ILE A 54 6.65 2.93 -13.69
C ILE A 54 6.05 3.32 -12.34
N ALA A 55 4.90 4.00 -12.37
CA ALA A 55 4.17 4.37 -11.16
C ALA A 55 3.22 3.23 -10.70
N PRO A 56 3.17 2.93 -9.38
CA PRO A 56 2.20 1.99 -8.83
C PRO A 56 0.77 2.54 -8.92
N GLU A 57 -0.19 1.63 -9.01
CA GLU A 57 -1.62 1.92 -8.91
C GLU A 57 -2.12 1.75 -7.48
N VAL A 58 -1.51 0.83 -6.73
CA VAL A 58 -1.77 0.63 -5.30
C VAL A 58 -0.46 0.56 -4.53
N VAL A 59 -0.38 1.24 -3.40
CA VAL A 59 0.74 1.17 -2.47
C VAL A 59 0.26 0.52 -1.17
N LEU A 60 0.92 -0.57 -0.79
CA LEU A 60 0.77 -1.16 0.53
C LEU A 60 1.83 -0.55 1.45
N CYS A 61 1.39 0.22 2.45
CA CYS A 61 2.27 0.94 3.36
C CYS A 61 2.17 0.40 4.78
N ASP A 62 3.29 -0.01 5.34
CA ASP A 62 3.39 -0.47 6.72
C ASP A 62 3.03 0.62 7.73
N VAL A 63 2.16 0.28 8.69
CA VAL A 63 1.78 1.16 9.81
C VAL A 63 3.00 1.61 10.62
N SER A 64 4.07 0.81 10.72
CA SER A 64 5.30 1.18 11.42
C SER A 64 5.98 2.38 10.75
N ILE A 65 5.99 2.42 9.42
CA ILE A 65 6.55 3.52 8.63
C ILE A 65 5.72 4.80 8.83
N ILE A 66 4.39 4.66 8.88
CA ILE A 66 3.50 5.78 9.16
C ILE A 66 3.75 6.31 10.57
N GLY A 67 3.86 5.43 11.57
CA GLY A 67 4.14 5.81 12.96
C GLY A 67 5.48 6.52 13.16
N LYS A 68 6.50 6.18 12.36
CA LYS A 68 7.82 6.86 12.34
C LYS A 68 7.82 8.17 11.58
N THR A 69 6.77 8.43 10.79
CA THR A 69 6.65 9.63 9.97
C THR A 69 5.89 10.71 10.75
N SER A 70 6.34 11.96 10.68
CA SER A 70 5.58 13.06 11.28
C SER A 70 4.19 13.15 10.63
N MET A 71 3.14 13.12 11.46
CA MET A 71 1.74 13.13 11.00
C MET A 71 1.41 14.35 10.13
N GLN A 72 2.06 15.49 10.38
CA GLN A 72 1.89 16.72 9.59
C GLN A 72 2.42 16.58 8.16
N ARG A 73 3.36 15.65 7.93
CA ARG A 73 3.97 15.40 6.62
C ARG A 73 3.22 14.36 5.80
N LEU A 74 2.44 13.47 6.45
CA LEU A 74 1.76 12.37 5.77
C LEU A 74 0.87 12.83 4.60
N PRO A 75 0.04 13.89 4.73
CA PRO A 75 -0.77 14.35 3.60
C PRO A 75 0.08 14.75 2.39
N THR A 76 1.15 15.51 2.59
CA THR A 76 2.08 15.92 1.52
C THR A 76 2.80 14.72 0.92
N LEU A 77 3.22 13.76 1.75
CA LEU A 77 3.87 12.54 1.28
C LEU A 77 2.92 11.68 0.45
N PHE A 78 1.64 11.59 0.85
CA PHE A 78 0.62 10.87 0.10
C PHE A 78 0.22 11.59 -1.19
N GLN A 79 0.30 12.92 -1.25
CA GLN A 79 0.10 13.68 -2.49
C GLN A 79 1.11 13.31 -3.59
N HIS A 80 2.30 12.82 -3.25
CA HIS A 80 3.24 12.30 -4.24
C HIS A 80 2.75 11.04 -4.95
N PHE A 81 1.73 10.38 -4.38
CA PHE A 81 1.04 9.21 -4.93
C PHE A 81 -0.35 9.60 -5.46
N GLN A 82 -0.54 10.81 -6.00
CA GLN A 82 -1.84 11.40 -6.39
C GLN A 82 -2.76 10.53 -7.27
N ASN A 83 -2.22 9.58 -8.01
CA ASN A 83 -2.98 8.64 -8.87
C ASN A 83 -2.91 7.18 -8.37
N CYS A 84 -2.50 6.98 -7.12
CA CYS A 84 -2.29 5.69 -6.51
C CYS A 84 -3.10 5.57 -5.22
N PHE A 85 -3.72 4.41 -5.02
CA PHE A 85 -4.44 4.12 -3.81
C PHE A 85 -3.49 3.61 -2.73
N ILE A 86 -3.52 4.24 -1.55
CA ILE A 86 -2.69 3.83 -0.42
C ILE A 86 -3.53 2.97 0.53
N ILE A 87 -3.04 1.76 0.82
CA ILE A 87 -3.63 0.80 1.75
C ILE A 87 -2.64 0.56 2.89
N ILE A 88 -3.12 0.61 4.13
CA ILE A 88 -2.28 0.46 5.31
C ILE A 88 -2.15 -1.01 5.71
N LEU A 89 -0.92 -1.51 5.84
CA LEU A 89 -0.61 -2.82 6.40
C LEU A 89 -0.45 -2.70 7.91
N THR A 90 -1.31 -3.36 8.68
CA THR A 90 -1.38 -3.17 10.13
C THR A 90 -1.33 -4.47 10.92
N ASP A 91 -0.87 -4.41 12.15
CA ASP A 91 -1.03 -5.42 13.21
C ASP A 91 -2.32 -5.23 14.03
N MET A 92 -3.15 -4.23 13.70
CA MET A 92 -4.39 -3.78 14.39
C MET A 92 -4.20 -3.20 15.80
N GLU A 93 -3.02 -3.28 16.40
CA GLU A 93 -2.74 -2.69 17.72
C GLU A 93 -2.72 -1.15 17.69
N ASN A 94 -2.53 -0.56 16.50
CA ASN A 94 -2.29 0.87 16.31
C ASN A 94 -3.47 1.62 15.67
N GLN A 95 -4.69 1.48 16.21
CA GLN A 95 -5.91 2.07 15.63
C GLN A 95 -5.82 3.58 15.40
N ASP A 96 -5.23 4.34 16.33
CA ASP A 96 -5.06 5.79 16.17
C ASP A 96 -4.21 6.17 14.95
N ILE A 97 -3.18 5.38 14.65
CA ILE A 97 -2.31 5.60 13.48
C ILE A 97 -3.08 5.30 12.21
N ILE A 98 -3.90 4.24 12.19
CA ILE A 98 -4.77 3.92 11.06
C ILE A 98 -5.75 5.07 10.79
N ILE A 99 -6.45 5.55 11.81
CA ILE A 99 -7.41 6.66 11.68
C ILE A 99 -6.71 7.91 11.11
N LYS A 100 -5.52 8.24 11.61
CA LYS A 100 -4.72 9.37 11.10
C LYS A 100 -4.30 9.17 9.65
N ALA A 101 -3.88 7.96 9.28
CA ALA A 101 -3.51 7.63 7.90
C ALA A 101 -4.72 7.74 6.95
N MET A 102 -5.90 7.26 7.36
CA MET A 102 -7.14 7.42 6.60
C MET A 102 -7.50 8.90 6.41
N ARG A 103 -7.39 9.71 7.48
CA ARG A 103 -7.57 11.18 7.39
C ARG A 103 -6.54 11.86 6.49
N ALA A 104 -5.34 11.31 6.38
CA ALA A 104 -4.29 11.80 5.48
C ALA A 104 -4.49 11.40 4.01
N GLY A 105 -5.47 10.53 3.71
CA GLY A 105 -5.82 10.14 2.34
C GLY A 105 -5.66 8.65 2.00
N ALA A 106 -5.26 7.81 2.96
CA ALA A 106 -5.32 6.36 2.77
C ALA A 106 -6.75 5.91 2.48
N LYS A 107 -6.89 4.84 1.69
CA LYS A 107 -8.17 4.37 1.14
C LYS A 107 -8.61 3.02 1.68
N GLY A 108 -7.79 2.39 2.51
CA GLY A 108 -8.12 1.16 3.19
C GLY A 108 -6.99 0.71 4.11
N TYR A 109 -7.23 -0.38 4.84
CA TYR A 109 -6.24 -1.06 5.65
C TYR A 109 -6.47 -2.57 5.62
N VAL A 110 -5.42 -3.33 5.88
CA VAL A 110 -5.44 -4.80 5.90
C VAL A 110 -4.41 -5.32 6.90
N LYS A 111 -4.69 -6.45 7.53
CA LYS A 111 -3.76 -7.07 8.47
C LYS A 111 -2.51 -7.57 7.76
N LYS A 112 -1.34 -7.47 8.39
CA LYS A 112 -0.08 -8.02 7.85
C LYS A 112 -0.09 -9.53 7.66
N ASN A 113 -0.89 -10.24 8.46
CA ASN A 113 -1.09 -11.69 8.37
C ASN A 113 -2.36 -12.08 7.61
N ALA A 114 -2.95 -11.14 6.86
CA ALA A 114 -4.09 -11.43 6.01
C ALA A 114 -3.73 -12.53 5.00
N SER A 115 -4.72 -13.37 4.71
CA SER A 115 -4.63 -14.32 3.61
C SER A 115 -4.47 -13.61 2.28
N GLN A 116 -3.94 -14.33 1.29
CA GLN A 116 -3.83 -13.83 -0.08
C GLN A 116 -5.18 -13.33 -0.63
N GLN A 117 -6.27 -14.04 -0.33
CA GLN A 117 -7.62 -13.68 -0.76
C GLN A 117 -8.11 -12.38 -0.10
N GLU A 118 -7.90 -12.21 1.20
CA GLU A 118 -8.28 -10.98 1.91
C GLU A 118 -7.50 -9.76 1.38
N LEU A 119 -6.19 -9.92 1.15
CA LEU A 119 -5.37 -8.86 0.57
C LEU A 119 -5.85 -8.48 -0.84
N THR A 120 -6.11 -9.47 -1.70
CA THR A 120 -6.69 -9.25 -3.02
C THR A 120 -8.02 -8.51 -2.92
N GLN A 121 -8.92 -8.95 -2.04
CA GLN A 121 -10.24 -8.34 -1.88
C GLN A 121 -10.15 -6.87 -1.46
N VAL A 122 -9.26 -6.55 -0.52
CA VAL A 122 -9.03 -5.16 -0.08
C VAL A 122 -8.48 -4.31 -1.23
N ILE A 123 -7.50 -4.81 -1.97
CA ILE A 123 -6.95 -4.13 -3.16
C ILE A 123 -8.05 -3.84 -4.19
N MET A 124 -8.86 -4.86 -4.52
CA MET A 124 -9.92 -4.73 -5.52
C MET A 124 -11.03 -3.78 -5.08
N ASN A 125 -11.45 -3.84 -3.82
CA ASN A 125 -12.45 -2.94 -3.27
C ASN A 125 -12.01 -1.48 -3.41
N VAL A 126 -10.77 -1.19 -3.05
CA VAL A 126 -10.21 0.17 -3.13
C VAL A 126 -10.14 0.66 -4.58
N ILE A 127 -9.70 -0.19 -5.52
CA ILE A 127 -9.63 0.16 -6.95
C ILE A 127 -11.02 0.44 -7.53
N GLN A 128 -12.03 -0.32 -7.11
CA GLN A 128 -13.41 -0.18 -7.57
C GLN A 128 -14.16 0.99 -6.91
N GLY A 129 -13.52 1.71 -5.98
CA GLY A 129 -14.15 2.81 -5.26
C GLY A 129 -15.10 2.37 -4.14
N ASN A 130 -15.08 1.10 -3.77
CA ASN A 130 -15.80 0.61 -2.60
C ASN A 130 -15.06 1.10 -1.35
N LEU A 131 -15.70 1.94 -0.55
CA LEU A 131 -15.14 2.40 0.71
C LEU A 131 -15.04 1.20 1.67
N LEU A 132 -13.82 0.90 2.14
CA LEU A 132 -13.64 0.08 3.33
C LEU A 132 -13.83 1.01 4.54
N SER A 133 -15.08 1.18 4.97
CA SER A 133 -15.45 1.90 6.20
C SER A 133 -15.38 1.00 7.41
#